data_AF-A0AAT9IVV1-F1
#
_entry.id   AF-A0AAT9IVV1-F1
#
_cell.length_a   1.000
_cell.length_b   1.000
_cell.length_c   1.000
_cell.angle_alpha   90.00
_cell.angle_beta   90.00
_cell.angle_gamma   90.00
#
_symmetry.space_group_name_H-M   'P 1'
#
loop_
_entity.id
_entity.type
_entity.pdbx_description
1 polymer ?
#
loop_
_entity_poly.entity_id
_entity_poly.type
_entity_poly.pdbx_seq_one_letter_code
_entity_poly.pdbx_strand_id
1 'polypeptide(L)'
;MSLGGSIITLASDASFATASSAAALLTTLDSSINAVSASLAKLGTSAKAVDNHSEFVGKLQDSITTGIGNLVDADLAKESAKLQALQTKQQLGVQALSIANQSTSTVLSLFR
;
A
#
# COMPACT_ATOMS: atom_id res chain seq x y z
N MET A 1 38.20 18.83 17.30
CA MET A 1 37.04 18.79 16.39
C MET A 1 37.59 18.67 14.99
N SER A 2 37.44 17.51 14.32
CA SER A 2 38.04 17.30 13.00
C SER A 2 37.34 18.18 11.97
N LEU A 3 38.07 19.15 11.41
CA LEU A 3 37.61 20.01 10.33
C LEU A 3 37.79 19.35 8.94
N GLY A 4 38.15 18.06 8.89
CA GLY A 4 38.42 17.33 7.65
C GLY A 4 37.48 16.15 7.41
N GLY A 5 37.08 16.00 6.14
CA GLY A 5 36.33 14.88 5.56
C GLY A 5 36.25 14.99 4.03
N SER A 6 35.47 14.14 3.36
CA SER A 6 35.31 14.20 1.88
C SER A 6 34.48 15.39 1.40
N ILE A 7 33.68 16.01 2.28
CA ILE A 7 32.79 17.13 1.97
C ILE A 7 33.40 18.48 2.38
N ILE A 8 34.07 18.54 3.53
CA ILE A 8 34.79 19.74 4.00
C ILE A 8 36.28 19.40 3.97
N THR A 9 37.01 20.05 3.06
CA THR A 9 38.42 19.73 2.75
C THR A 9 39.41 20.66 3.44
N LEU A 10 38.99 21.38 4.48
CA LEU A 10 39.86 22.28 5.23
C LEU A 10 40.91 21.47 6.00
N ALA A 11 42.18 21.77 5.74
CA ALA A 11 43.29 21.19 6.48
C ALA A 11 43.34 21.76 7.91
N SER A 12 43.78 20.95 8.88
CA SER A 12 43.88 21.36 10.28
C SER A 12 44.97 22.40 10.58
N ASP A 13 45.91 22.58 9.65
CA ASP A 13 47.00 23.57 9.69
C ASP A 13 46.76 24.77 8.75
N ALA A 14 45.52 24.91 8.25
CA ALA A 14 45.05 26.05 7.47
C ALA A 14 45.48 27.41 8.08
N SER A 15 46.16 28.24 7.29
CA SER A 15 46.71 29.52 7.75
C SER A 15 46.31 30.69 6.86
N PHE A 16 45.96 31.81 7.49
CA PHE A 16 45.64 33.09 6.85
C PHE A 16 46.75 34.14 7.06
N ALA A 17 47.94 33.70 7.49
CA ALA A 17 49.05 34.60 7.84
C ALA A 17 49.64 35.36 6.64
N THR A 18 49.41 34.90 5.41
CA THR A 18 49.85 35.57 4.18
C THR A 18 48.68 35.76 3.21
N ALA A 19 48.76 36.75 2.33
CA ALA A 19 47.73 36.99 1.31
C ALA A 19 47.55 35.77 0.38
N SER A 20 48.64 35.04 0.07
CA SER A 20 48.59 33.84 -0.76
C SER A 20 47.89 32.67 -0.04
N SER A 21 48.20 32.45 1.25
CA SER A 21 47.57 31.38 2.02
C SER A 21 46.10 31.68 2.31
N ALA A 22 45.74 32.95 2.55
CA ALA A 22 44.35 33.38 2.68
C ALA A 22 43.54 33.17 1.38
N ALA A 23 44.12 33.48 0.22
CA ALA A 23 43.47 33.25 -1.08
C ALA A 23 43.23 31.76 -1.36
N ALA A 24 44.21 30.90 -1.07
CA ALA A 24 44.06 29.44 -1.20
C ALA A 24 42.99 28.88 -0.26
N LEU A 25 42.89 29.42 0.96
CA LEU A 25 41.86 29.04 1.92
C LEU A 25 40.45 29.38 1.42
N LEU A 26 40.30 30.54 0.79
CA LEU A 26 39.03 31.02 0.24
C LEU A 26 38.52 30.08 -0.87
N THR A 27 39.40 29.68 -1.78
CA THR A 27 39.09 28.66 -2.81
C THR A 27 38.70 27.30 -2.21
N THR A 28 39.34 26.91 -1.12
CA THR A 28 39.04 25.65 -0.41
C THR A 28 37.68 25.71 0.29
N LEU A 29 37.35 26.87 0.87
CA LEU A 29 36.04 27.17 1.46
C LEU A 29 34.94 27.14 0.41
N ASP A 30 35.12 27.80 -0.73
CA ASP A 30 34.15 27.77 -1.83
C ASP A 30 33.91 26.34 -2.34
N SER A 31 34.99 25.56 -2.48
CA SER A 31 34.88 24.15 -2.86
C SER A 31 34.11 23.32 -1.82
N SER A 32 34.35 23.57 -0.54
CA SER A 32 33.63 22.90 0.56
C SER A 32 32.15 23.29 0.59
N ILE A 33 31.82 24.57 0.35
CA ILE A 33 30.43 25.05 0.24
C ILE A 33 29.71 24.36 -0.92
N ASN A 34 30.35 24.25 -2.07
CA ASN A 34 29.80 23.54 -3.23
C ASN A 34 29.58 22.05 -2.95
N ALA A 35 30.51 21.39 -2.27
CA ALA A 35 30.38 19.98 -1.89
C ALA A 35 29.24 19.76 -0.88
N VAL A 36 29.11 20.63 0.13
CA VAL A 36 27.99 20.60 1.08
C VAL A 36 26.66 20.80 0.34
N SER A 37 26.59 21.77 -0.56
CA SER A 37 25.39 22.06 -1.36
C SER A 37 24.99 20.86 -2.23
N ALA A 38 25.95 20.20 -2.87
CA ALA A 38 25.70 18.99 -3.66
C ALA A 38 25.23 17.81 -2.79
N SER A 39 25.82 17.64 -1.60
CA SER A 39 25.37 16.60 -0.66
C SER A 39 23.97 16.86 -0.13
N LEU A 40 23.63 18.12 0.17
CA LEU A 40 22.27 18.53 0.55
C LEU A 40 21.28 18.33 -0.59
N ALA A 41 21.65 18.65 -1.82
CA ALA A 41 20.82 18.39 -3.00
C ALA A 41 20.53 16.89 -3.15
N LYS A 42 21.55 16.03 -3.01
CA LYS A 42 21.38 14.57 -3.03
C LYS A 42 20.48 14.06 -1.91
N LEU A 43 20.62 14.62 -0.70
CA LEU A 43 19.75 14.27 0.41
C LEU A 43 18.31 14.71 0.16
N GLY A 44 18.10 15.92 -0.38
CA GLY A 44 16.80 16.44 -0.75
C GLY A 44 16.11 15.61 -1.82
N THR A 45 16.83 15.19 -2.87
CA THR A 45 16.27 14.28 -3.89
C THR A 45 15.96 12.90 -3.33
N SER A 46 16.81 12.37 -2.44
CA SER A 46 16.57 11.09 -1.77
C SER A 46 15.34 11.15 -0.86
N ALA A 47 15.18 12.23 -0.09
CA ALA A 47 14.00 12.46 0.74
C ALA A 47 12.73 12.52 -0.12
N LYS A 48 12.77 13.25 -1.25
CA LYS A 48 11.64 13.29 -2.19
C LYS A 48 11.33 11.93 -2.82
N ALA A 49 12.35 11.13 -3.13
CA ALA A 49 12.14 9.77 -3.61
C ALA A 49 11.43 8.90 -2.56
N VAL A 50 11.80 9.03 -1.28
CA VAL A 50 11.13 8.34 -0.17
C VAL A 50 9.69 8.81 0.01
N ASP A 51 9.45 10.13 -0.02
CA ASP A 51 8.08 10.70 0.05
C ASP A 51 7.19 10.10 -1.05
N ASN A 52 7.67 10.11 -2.30
CA ASN A 52 6.93 9.56 -3.44
C ASN A 52 6.69 8.05 -3.31
N HIS A 53 7.68 7.31 -2.79
CA HIS A 53 7.53 5.88 -2.55
C HIS A 53 6.46 5.60 -1.48
N SER A 54 6.45 6.38 -0.40
CA SER A 54 5.43 6.27 0.63
C SER A 54 4.03 6.54 0.08
N GLU A 55 3.88 7.56 -0.77
CA GLU A 55 2.60 7.86 -1.42
C GLU A 55 2.15 6.73 -2.36
N PHE A 56 3.08 6.17 -3.15
CA PHE A 56 2.78 5.03 -4.03
C PHE A 56 2.32 3.81 -3.23
N VAL A 57 3.02 3.48 -2.13
CA VAL A 57 2.63 2.36 -1.25
C VAL A 57 1.26 2.60 -0.63
N GLY A 58 0.95 3.83 -0.20
CA GLY A 58 -0.38 4.18 0.28
C GLY A 58 -1.47 3.94 -0.76
N LYS A 59 -1.29 4.46 -1.99
CA LYS A 59 -2.24 4.24 -3.10
C LYS A 59 -2.38 2.76 -3.47
N LEU A 60 -1.30 2.00 -3.40
CA LEU A 60 -1.32 0.56 -3.63
C LEU A 60 -2.14 -0.16 -2.55
N GLN A 61 -1.95 0.20 -1.28
CA GLN A 61 -2.72 -0.34 -0.16
C GLN A 61 -4.21 -0.03 -0.30
N ASP A 62 -4.57 1.20 -0.68
CA ASP A 62 -5.96 1.60 -0.93
C ASP A 62 -6.56 0.77 -2.06
N SER A 63 -5.84 0.63 -3.18
CA SER A 63 -6.28 -0.15 -4.34
C SER A 63 -6.46 -1.63 -4.01
N ILE A 64 -5.55 -2.20 -3.22
CA ILE A 64 -5.66 -3.58 -2.73
C ILE A 64 -6.87 -3.72 -1.81
N THR A 65 -7.09 -2.77 -0.90
CA THR A 65 -8.23 -2.79 0.03
C THR A 65 -9.56 -2.75 -0.71
N THR A 66 -9.70 -1.86 -1.71
CA THR A 66 -10.87 -1.83 -2.59
C THR A 66 -11.01 -3.11 -3.41
N GLY A 67 -9.91 -3.63 -3.96
CA GLY A 67 -9.90 -4.87 -4.73
C GLY A 67 -10.36 -6.08 -3.91
N ILE A 68 -9.83 -6.22 -2.69
CA ILE A 68 -10.23 -7.27 -1.74
C ILE A 68 -11.70 -7.08 -1.33
N GLY A 69 -12.14 -5.85 -1.03
CA GLY A 69 -13.54 -5.55 -0.72
C GLY A 69 -14.49 -6.03 -1.82
N ASN A 70 -14.18 -5.71 -3.08
CA ASN A 70 -14.97 -6.16 -4.23
C ASN A 70 -15.00 -7.70 -4.36
N LEU A 71 -13.89 -8.38 -4.07
CA LEU A 71 -13.80 -9.85 -4.06
C LEU A 71 -14.67 -10.44 -2.94
N VAL A 72 -14.62 -9.87 -1.74
CA VAL A 72 -15.45 -10.29 -0.60
C VAL A 72 -16.93 -10.08 -0.88
N ASP A 73 -17.29 -8.92 -1.44
CA ASP A 73 -18.68 -8.63 -1.82
C ASP A 73 -19.18 -9.57 -2.91
N ALA A 74 -18.35 -9.88 -3.91
CA ALA A 74 -18.67 -10.84 -4.96
C ALA A 74 -18.89 -12.26 -4.40
N ASP A 75 -18.03 -12.70 -3.48
CA ASP A 75 -18.18 -14.00 -2.81
C ASP A 75 -19.42 -14.04 -1.92
N LEU A 76 -19.72 -12.96 -1.19
CA LEU A 76 -20.94 -12.85 -0.39
C LEU A 76 -22.19 -12.89 -1.27
N ALA A 77 -22.19 -12.22 -2.43
CA ALA A 77 -23.29 -12.25 -3.38
C ALA A 77 -23.53 -13.68 -3.93
N LYS A 78 -22.46 -14.40 -4.26
CA LYS A 78 -22.55 -15.79 -4.74
C LYS A 78 -23.08 -16.73 -3.66
N GLU A 79 -22.60 -16.61 -2.43
CA GLU A 79 -23.07 -17.44 -1.33
C GLU A 79 -24.51 -17.09 -0.94
N SER A 80 -24.89 -15.81 -0.97
CA SER A 80 -26.27 -15.36 -0.75
C SER A 80 -27.23 -15.92 -1.80
N ALA A 81 -26.85 -15.88 -3.08
CA ALA A 81 -27.62 -16.49 -4.16
C ALA A 81 -27.77 -18.01 -3.98
N LYS A 82 -26.71 -18.69 -3.54
CA LYS A 82 -26.74 -20.12 -3.24
C LYS A 82 -27.62 -20.45 -2.05
N LEU A 83 -27.58 -19.64 -0.98
CA LEU A 83 -28.42 -19.79 0.20
C LEU A 83 -29.90 -19.57 -0.15
N GLN A 84 -30.21 -18.57 -0.97
CA GLN A 84 -31.58 -18.34 -1.43
C GLN A 84 -32.09 -19.47 -2.33
N ALA A 85 -31.25 -19.97 -3.24
CA ALA A 85 -31.59 -21.14 -4.04
C ALA A 85 -31.84 -22.39 -3.16
N LEU A 86 -31.07 -22.56 -2.08
CA LEU A 86 -31.27 -23.64 -1.11
C LEU A 86 -32.60 -23.48 -0.35
N GLN A 87 -32.94 -22.27 0.08
CA GLN A 87 -34.22 -21.96 0.73
C GLN A 87 -35.39 -22.26 -0.21
N THR A 88 -35.31 -21.84 -1.48
CA THR A 88 -36.35 -22.17 -2.49
C THR A 88 -36.47 -23.68 -2.70
N LYS A 89 -35.35 -24.40 -2.79
CA LYS A 89 -35.37 -25.87 -2.87
C LYS A 89 -36.03 -26.52 -1.66
N GLN A 90 -35.78 -26.02 -0.44
CA GLN A 90 -36.42 -26.54 0.77
C GLN A 90 -37.92 -26.25 0.78
N GLN A 91 -38.34 -25.05 0.39
CA GLN A 91 -39.76 -24.70 0.29
C GLN A 91 -40.48 -25.59 -0.73
N LEU A 92 -39.87 -25.82 -1.91
CA LEU A 92 -40.37 -26.77 -2.91
C LEU A 92 -40.37 -28.21 -2.38
N GLY A 93 -39.37 -28.60 -1.58
CA GLY A 93 -39.29 -29.90 -0.94
C GLY A 93 -40.44 -30.14 0.04
N VAL A 94 -40.73 -29.19 0.92
CA VAL A 94 -41.88 -29.25 1.84
C VAL A 94 -43.20 -29.28 1.09
N GLN A 95 -43.33 -28.48 0.03
CA GLN A 95 -44.53 -28.44 -0.79
C GLN A 95 -44.75 -29.74 -1.55
N ALA A 96 -43.69 -30.32 -2.12
CA ALA A 96 -43.73 -31.65 -2.74
C ALA A 96 -44.08 -32.74 -1.72
N LEU A 97 -43.57 -32.67 -0.48
CA LEU A 97 -43.89 -33.61 0.60
C LEU A 97 -45.36 -33.49 1.06
N SER A 98 -45.88 -32.26 1.13
CA SER A 98 -47.30 -31.96 1.40
C SER A 98 -48.22 -32.51 0.30
N ILE A 99 -47.86 -32.31 -0.98
CA ILE A 99 -48.58 -32.86 -2.13
C ILE A 99 -48.55 -34.39 -2.11
N ALA A 100 -47.40 -35.00 -1.81
CA ALA A 100 -47.26 -36.45 -1.70
C ALA A 100 -48.20 -37.01 -0.60
N ASN A 101 -48.20 -36.41 0.59
CA ASN A 101 -49.10 -36.83 1.68
C ASN A 101 -50.59 -36.62 1.36
N GLN A 102 -50.96 -35.52 0.70
CA GLN A 102 -52.34 -35.29 0.27
C GLN A 102 -52.77 -36.30 -0.81
N SER A 103 -51.93 -36.55 -1.82
CA SER A 103 -52.24 -37.49 -2.91
C SER A 103 -52.47 -38.91 -2.41
N THR A 104 -51.73 -39.34 -1.39
CA THR A 104 -51.87 -40.68 -0.78
C THR A 104 -53.22 -40.82 -0.06
N SER A 105 -53.72 -39.73 0.55
CA SER A 105 -55.04 -39.69 1.20
C SER A 105 -56.19 -39.72 0.18
N THR A 106 -56.05 -39.02 -0.97
CA THR A 106 -57.03 -39.06 -2.06
C THR A 106 -57.13 -40.45 -2.69
N VAL A 107 -56.01 -41.16 -2.87
CA VAL A 107 -56.02 -42.55 -3.33
C VAL A 107 -56.75 -43.45 -2.34
N LEU A 108 -56.51 -43.29 -1.03
CA LEU A 108 -57.20 -44.09 0.00
C LEU A 108 -58.72 -43.81 0.06
N SER A 109 -59.17 -42.61 -0.31
CA SER A 109 -60.59 -42.28 -0.42
C SER A 109 -61.29 -42.89 -1.63
N LEU A 110 -60.55 -43.29 -2.67
CA LEU A 110 -61.10 -43.95 -3.86
C LEU A 110 -61.27 -45.47 -3.69
N PHE A 111 -60.68 -46.04 -2.63
CA PHE A 111 -60.83 -47.44 -2.24
C PHE A 111 -61.80 -47.63 -1.06
N ARG A 112 -62.62 -46.62 -0.74
CA ARG A 112 -63.70 -46.68 0.25
C ARG A 112 -65.07 -46.55 -0.41
#